data_AF-A0A094JVM5-F1
#
_entry.id   AF-A0A094JVM5-F1
#
_cell.length_a   1.000
_cell.length_b   1.000
_cell.length_c   1.000
_cell.angle_alpha   90.00
_cell.angle_beta   90.00
_cell.angle_gamma   90.00
#
_symmetry.space_group_name_H-M   'P 1'
#
loop_
_entity.id
_entity.type
_entity.pdbx_description
1 polymer ?
#
loop_
_entity_poly.entity_id
_entity_poly.type
_entity_poly.pdbx_seq_one_letter_code
_entity_poly.pdbx_strand_id
1 'polypeptide(L)'
;MFGLFPKKDFDQTLRIKRFLMAFGAYLIWSVICFIAYSLELTTFPLIILVAGVSASFVLNVLLYVIFRTGLNKSFKDPSLTLLQMVIATFWIMVVVYYAYEARSGVLLVYMVVLVFGFFRLRIRQFLFLSAFAFVNYSAIILLLYKTHPE
;
A
#
# COMPACT_ATOMS: atom_id res chain seq x y z
N MET A 1 -6.61 -24.42 19.85
CA MET A 1 -5.83 -24.83 18.65
C MET A 1 -5.82 -23.67 17.66
N PHE A 2 -4.81 -22.80 17.70
CA PHE A 2 -4.72 -21.58 16.88
C PHE A 2 -4.33 -21.92 15.43
N GLY A 3 -5.30 -22.30 14.61
CA GLY A 3 -5.09 -22.49 13.17
C GLY A 3 -4.82 -21.15 12.47
N LEU A 4 -3.88 -21.15 11.52
CA LEU A 4 -3.61 -20.01 10.63
C LEU A 4 -4.81 -19.68 9.72
N PHE A 5 -5.72 -20.64 9.55
CA PHE A 5 -6.93 -20.55 8.75
C PHE A 5 -8.18 -20.93 9.58
N PRO A 6 -9.28 -20.17 9.49
CA PRO A 6 -10.54 -20.55 10.10
C PRO A 6 -11.10 -21.81 9.40
N LYS A 7 -11.13 -22.93 10.11
CA LYS A 7 -11.47 -24.28 9.56
C LYS A 7 -12.87 -24.42 8.95
N LYS A 8 -13.78 -23.45 9.15
CA LYS A 8 -15.20 -23.56 8.76
C LYS A 8 -15.64 -22.65 7.61
N ASP A 9 -14.76 -21.80 7.06
CA ASP A 9 -15.15 -20.85 6.00
C ASP A 9 -14.12 -20.80 4.88
N PHE A 10 -14.47 -21.42 3.75
CA PHE A 10 -13.63 -21.50 2.56
C PHE A 10 -13.38 -20.11 1.93
N ASP A 11 -14.38 -19.24 1.92
CA ASP A 11 -14.28 -17.89 1.37
C ASP A 11 -13.37 -17.00 2.21
N GLN A 12 -13.46 -17.11 3.54
CA GLN A 12 -12.56 -16.40 4.45
C GLN A 12 -11.12 -16.88 4.30
N THR A 13 -10.92 -18.20 4.13
CA THR A 13 -9.60 -18.78 3.85
C THR A 13 -9.02 -18.23 2.55
N LEU A 14 -9.82 -18.14 1.48
CA LEU A 14 -9.39 -17.59 0.21
C LEU A 14 -9.05 -16.10 0.30
N ARG A 15 -9.80 -15.31 1.08
CA ARG A 15 -9.51 -13.90 1.34
C ARG A 15 -8.18 -13.73 2.08
N ILE A 16 -7.92 -14.55 3.10
CA ILE A 16 -6.64 -14.53 3.84
C ILE A 16 -5.47 -14.91 2.91
N LYS A 17 -5.63 -15.93 2.05
CA LYS A 17 -4.59 -16.30 1.08
C LYS A 17 -4.29 -15.15 0.10
N ARG A 18 -5.33 -14.49 -0.41
CA ARG A 18 -5.18 -13.31 -1.28
C ARG A 18 -4.51 -12.15 -0.58
N PHE A 19 -4.90 -11.88 0.66
CA PHE A 19 -4.25 -10.88 1.50
C PHE A 19 -2.77 -11.23 1.74
N LEU A 20 -2.43 -12.49 1.98
CA LEU A 20 -1.05 -12.92 2.21
C LEU A 20 -0.17 -12.75 0.96
N MET A 21 -0.73 -12.94 -0.24
CA MET A 21 -0.03 -12.61 -1.50
C MET A 21 0.26 -11.10 -1.60
N ALA A 22 -0.71 -10.25 -1.23
CA ALA A 22 -0.50 -8.81 -1.18
C ALA A 22 0.54 -8.41 -0.13
N PHE A 23 0.52 -9.03 1.05
CA PHE A 23 1.53 -8.85 2.09
C PHE A 23 2.94 -9.21 1.60
N GLY A 24 3.08 -10.29 0.83
CA GLY A 24 4.35 -10.64 0.18
C GLY A 24 4.85 -9.53 -0.75
N ALA A 25 3.97 -8.88 -1.51
CA ALA A 25 4.34 -7.75 -2.34
C ALA A 25 4.84 -6.55 -1.51
N TYR A 26 4.23 -6.25 -0.35
CA TYR A 26 4.73 -5.22 0.56
C TYR A 26 6.14 -5.53 1.09
N LEU A 27 6.43 -6.79 1.40
CA LEU A 27 7.77 -7.20 1.83
C LEU A 27 8.79 -7.02 0.71
N ILE A 28 8.47 -7.45 -0.51
CA ILE A 28 9.32 -7.26 -1.69
C ILE A 28 9.61 -5.77 -1.90
N TRP A 29 8.58 -4.92 -1.84
CA TRP A 29 8.75 -3.46 -1.96
C TRP A 29 9.59 -2.86 -0.84
N SER A 30 9.44 -3.35 0.38
CA SER A 30 10.26 -2.92 1.52
C SER A 30 11.74 -3.25 1.28
N VAL A 31 12.03 -4.45 0.78
CA VAL A 31 13.40 -4.87 0.41
C VAL A 31 13.95 -4.00 -0.72
N ILE A 32 13.16 -3.73 -1.76
CA ILE A 32 13.56 -2.83 -2.85
C ILE A 32 13.90 -1.43 -2.31
N CYS A 33 13.10 -0.90 -1.39
CA CYS A 33 13.39 0.40 -0.76
C CYS A 33 14.70 0.37 0.04
N PHE A 34 14.99 -0.72 0.76
CA PHE A 34 16.27 -0.89 1.45
C PHE A 34 17.46 -0.97 0.47
N ILE A 35 17.33 -1.69 -0.63
CA ILE A 35 18.37 -1.77 -1.66
C ILE A 35 18.60 -0.39 -2.31
N ALA A 36 17.53 0.33 -2.65
CA ALA A 36 17.61 1.66 -3.22
C ALA A 36 18.32 2.66 -2.29
N TYR A 37 18.05 2.55 -0.98
CA TYR A 37 18.78 3.30 0.05
C TYR A 37 20.27 2.95 0.09
N SER A 38 20.60 1.65 0.10
CA SER A 38 22.00 1.19 0.11
C SER A 38 22.79 1.57 -1.14
N LEU A 39 22.11 1.79 -2.27
CA LEU A 39 22.70 2.26 -3.52
C LEU A 39 22.71 3.79 -3.65
N GLU A 40 22.29 4.52 -2.61
CA GLU A 40 22.21 5.99 -2.59
C GLU A 40 21.33 6.59 -3.70
N LEU A 41 20.42 5.79 -4.28
CA LEU A 41 19.50 6.23 -5.34
C LEU A 41 18.38 7.15 -4.83
N THR A 42 18.28 7.30 -3.51
CA THR A 42 17.16 7.98 -2.85
C THR A 42 17.65 8.74 -1.63
N THR A 43 17.14 9.95 -1.44
CA THR A 43 17.60 10.89 -0.39
C THR A 43 16.83 10.77 0.92
N PHE A 44 16.00 9.72 1.12
CA PHE A 44 15.23 9.60 2.36
C PHE A 44 16.12 9.26 3.57
N PRO A 45 15.92 9.92 4.72
CA PRO A 45 16.64 9.59 5.93
C PRO A 45 16.24 8.20 6.45
N LEU A 46 17.21 7.44 6.99
CA LEU A 46 17.03 6.07 7.49
C LEU A 46 15.84 5.92 8.45
N ILE A 47 15.60 6.94 9.28
CA ILE A 47 14.49 6.95 10.25
C ILE A 47 13.12 6.85 9.56
N ILE A 48 12.96 7.48 8.39
CA ILE A 48 11.72 7.46 7.61
C ILE A 48 11.56 6.11 6.90
N LEU A 49 12.65 5.52 6.41
CA LEU A 49 12.62 4.17 5.85
C LEU A 49 12.17 3.15 6.90
N VAL A 50 12.80 3.14 8.07
CA VAL A 50 12.47 2.21 9.17
C VAL A 50 11.07 2.47 9.71
N ALA A 51 10.67 3.72 9.88
CA ALA A 51 9.32 4.08 10.28
C ALA A 51 8.28 3.62 9.23
N GLY A 52 8.59 3.79 7.94
CA GLY A 52 7.71 3.40 6.84
C GLY A 52 7.50 1.89 6.73
N VAL A 53 8.59 1.13 6.83
CA VAL A 53 8.55 -0.34 6.81
C VAL A 53 7.85 -0.87 8.06
N SER A 54 8.16 -0.34 9.25
CA SER A 54 7.51 -0.77 10.49
C SER A 54 6.03 -0.45 10.51
N ALA A 55 5.62 0.76 10.08
CA ALA A 55 4.21 1.13 9.97
C ALA A 55 3.47 0.29 8.93
N SER A 56 4.09 -0.01 7.78
CA SER A 56 3.53 -0.93 6.77
C SER A 56 3.32 -2.33 7.36
N PHE A 57 4.28 -2.83 8.12
CA PHE A 57 4.18 -4.13 8.78
C PHE A 57 3.06 -4.15 9.81
N VAL A 58 2.98 -3.14 10.69
CA VAL A 58 1.92 -2.99 11.70
C VAL A 58 0.53 -2.94 11.05
N LEU A 59 0.36 -2.16 9.98
CA LEU A 59 -0.92 -2.07 9.26
C LEU A 59 -1.33 -3.43 8.67
N ASN A 60 -0.38 -4.17 8.08
CA ASN A 60 -0.66 -5.50 7.56
C ASN A 60 -1.00 -6.50 8.67
N VAL A 61 -0.33 -6.43 9.82
CA VAL A 61 -0.68 -7.27 10.99
C VAL A 61 -2.08 -6.93 11.50
N LEU A 62 -2.45 -5.65 11.58
CA LEU A 62 -3.80 -5.23 11.96
C LEU A 62 -4.86 -5.74 10.98
N LEU A 63 -4.61 -5.62 9.67
CA LEU A 63 -5.48 -6.18 8.64
C LEU A 63 -5.61 -7.69 8.79
N TYR A 64 -4.51 -8.42 9.02
CA TYR A 64 -4.54 -9.86 9.27
C TYR A 64 -5.40 -10.23 10.48
N VAL A 65 -5.29 -9.49 11.58
CA VAL A 65 -6.13 -9.69 12.78
C VAL A 65 -7.61 -9.47 12.46
N ILE A 66 -7.95 -8.45 11.67
CA ILE A 66 -9.33 -8.18 11.21
C ILE A 66 -9.85 -9.34 10.33
N PHE A 67 -9.03 -9.86 9.42
CA PHE A 67 -9.37 -11.03 8.61
C PHE A 67 -9.55 -12.30 9.45
N ARG A 68 -8.74 -12.47 10.51
CA ARG A 68 -8.78 -13.63 11.40
C ARG A 68 -10.00 -13.62 12.31
N THR A 69 -10.32 -12.46 12.89
CA THR A 69 -11.47 -12.27 13.80
C THR A 69 -12.80 -12.33 13.05
N GLY A 70 -12.80 -12.27 11.72
CA GLY A 70 -14.02 -12.28 10.92
C GLY A 70 -14.76 -10.95 10.95
N LEU A 71 -14.19 -9.92 11.60
CA LEU A 71 -14.73 -8.56 11.60
C LEU A 71 -14.86 -8.02 10.17
N ASN A 72 -14.01 -8.47 9.24
CA ASN A 72 -14.12 -8.16 7.82
C ASN A 72 -15.53 -8.45 7.24
N LYS A 73 -16.26 -9.44 7.74
CA LYS A 73 -17.59 -9.83 7.24
C LYS A 73 -18.67 -8.80 7.55
N SER A 74 -18.48 -7.97 8.58
CA SER A 74 -19.41 -6.88 8.90
C SER A 74 -19.25 -5.67 7.98
N PHE A 75 -18.18 -5.61 7.18
CA PHE A 75 -17.94 -4.50 6.25
C PHE A 75 -18.60 -4.77 4.89
N LYS A 76 -19.00 -3.68 4.24
CA LYS A 76 -19.62 -3.68 2.90
C LYS A 76 -18.69 -4.27 1.81
N ASP A 77 -17.37 -4.23 2.02
CA ASP A 77 -16.39 -4.98 1.24
C ASP A 77 -15.63 -5.96 2.18
N PRO A 78 -16.04 -7.24 2.21
CA PRO A 78 -15.42 -8.23 3.08
C PRO A 78 -13.96 -8.60 2.71
N SER A 79 -13.53 -8.19 1.51
CA SER A 79 -12.16 -8.38 1.06
C SER A 79 -11.24 -7.21 1.44
N LEU A 80 -11.80 -6.11 1.96
CA LEU A 80 -11.09 -4.88 2.32
C LEU A 80 -10.13 -4.40 1.23
N THR A 81 -10.46 -4.67 -0.04
CA THR A 81 -9.58 -4.40 -1.19
C THR A 81 -9.39 -2.91 -1.38
N LEU A 82 -10.46 -2.13 -1.21
CA LEU A 82 -10.37 -0.67 -1.24
C LEU A 82 -9.41 -0.13 -0.18
N LEU A 83 -9.53 -0.63 1.06
CA LEU A 83 -8.66 -0.20 2.17
C LEU A 83 -7.20 -0.55 1.88
N GLN A 84 -6.93 -1.76 1.38
CA GLN A 84 -5.58 -2.17 0.99
C GLN A 84 -5.00 -1.30 -0.13
N MET A 85 -5.81 -0.94 -1.14
CA MET A 85 -5.37 -0.07 -2.23
C MET A 85 -5.11 1.37 -1.77
N VAL A 86 -5.92 1.90 -0.85
CA VAL A 86 -5.70 3.23 -0.26
C VAL A 86 -4.40 3.25 0.54
N ILE A 87 -4.16 2.23 1.37
CA ILE A 87 -2.91 2.09 2.14
C ILE A 87 -1.71 1.97 1.18
N ALA A 88 -1.83 1.15 0.13
CA ALA A 88 -0.77 1.00 -0.88
C ALA A 88 -0.48 2.34 -1.57
N THR A 89 -1.53 3.05 -1.99
CA THR A 89 -1.41 4.36 -2.65
C THR A 89 -0.73 5.36 -1.73
N PHE A 90 -1.10 5.41 -0.45
CA PHE A 90 -0.45 6.29 0.52
C PHE A 90 1.05 6.00 0.63
N TRP A 91 1.46 4.75 0.80
CA TRP A 91 2.87 4.39 0.88
C TRP A 91 3.65 4.68 -0.39
N ILE A 92 3.06 4.41 -1.56
CA ILE A 92 3.66 4.75 -2.86
C ILE A 92 3.91 6.25 -2.95
N MET A 93 2.95 7.07 -2.52
CA MET A 93 3.08 8.53 -2.52
C MET A 93 4.21 9.00 -1.59
N VAL A 94 4.36 8.38 -0.40
CA VAL A 94 5.52 8.64 0.47
C VAL A 94 6.83 8.34 -0.23
N VAL A 95 6.93 7.19 -0.94
CA VAL A 95 8.15 6.84 -1.69
C VAL A 95 8.40 7.82 -2.84
N VAL A 96 7.35 8.23 -3.57
CA VAL A 96 7.43 9.22 -4.66
C VAL A 96 7.98 10.56 -4.18
N TYR A 97 7.64 11.01 -2.97
CA TYR A 97 8.14 12.26 -2.42
C TYR A 97 9.67 12.27 -2.23
N TYR A 98 10.25 11.12 -1.87
CA TYR A 98 11.70 11.00 -1.64
C TYR A 98 12.49 10.42 -2.82
N ALA A 99 11.81 9.80 -3.78
CA ALA A 99 12.42 9.28 -4.99
C ALA A 99 12.52 10.39 -6.04
N TYR A 100 13.53 11.26 -5.94
CA TYR A 100 13.70 12.37 -6.89
C TYR A 100 14.00 11.86 -8.31
N GLU A 101 15.11 11.14 -8.50
CA GLU A 101 15.49 10.59 -9.81
C GLU A 101 14.67 9.34 -10.19
N ALA A 102 14.32 8.52 -9.21
CA ALA A 102 13.56 7.29 -9.43
C ALA A 102 12.04 7.50 -9.48
N ARG A 103 11.54 8.75 -9.43
CA ARG A 103 10.11 9.09 -9.39
C ARG A 103 9.30 8.39 -10.46
N SER A 104 9.80 8.44 -11.70
CA SER A 104 9.17 7.86 -12.88
C SER A 104 9.00 6.34 -12.75
N GLY A 105 10.00 5.66 -12.16
CA GLY A 105 9.93 4.22 -11.90
C GLY A 105 8.85 3.86 -10.88
N VAL A 106 8.74 4.63 -9.80
CA VAL A 106 7.72 4.42 -8.76
C VAL A 106 6.31 4.70 -9.31
N LEU A 107 6.15 5.68 -10.19
CA LEU A 107 4.87 5.98 -10.85
C LEU A 107 4.45 4.88 -11.83
N LEU A 108 5.39 4.24 -12.53
CA LEU A 108 5.09 3.07 -13.37
C LEU A 108 4.54 1.90 -12.55
N VAL A 109 5.09 1.67 -11.36
CA VAL A 109 4.57 0.67 -10.42
C VAL A 109 3.18 1.05 -9.96
N TYR A 110 2.94 2.34 -9.70
CA TYR A 110 1.63 2.83 -9.33
C TYR A 110 0.57 2.57 -10.41
N MET A 111 0.93 2.62 -11.70
CA MET A 111 0.02 2.25 -12.79
C MET A 111 -0.49 0.82 -12.65
N VAL A 112 0.34 -0.13 -12.22
CA VAL A 112 -0.09 -1.52 -11.99
C VAL A 112 -1.18 -1.58 -10.90
N VAL A 113 -1.03 -0.79 -9.84
CA VAL A 113 -2.03 -0.67 -8.76
C VAL A 113 -3.34 -0.08 -9.30
N LEU A 114 -3.27 0.94 -10.15
CA LEU A 114 -4.46 1.54 -10.77
C LEU A 114 -5.18 0.57 -11.72
N VAL A 115 -4.44 -0.16 -12.55
CA VAL A 115 -5.01 -1.20 -13.43
C VAL A 115 -5.71 -2.27 -12.59
N PHE A 116 -5.09 -2.70 -11.49
CA PHE A 116 -5.72 -3.64 -10.57
C PHE A 116 -6.98 -3.05 -9.93
N GLY A 117 -6.94 -1.77 -9.54
CA GLY A 117 -8.09 -1.03 -9.04
C GLY A 117 -9.23 -0.95 -10.04
N PHE A 118 -8.93 -0.72 -11.31
CA PHE A 118 -9.91 -0.65 -12.40
C PHE A 118 -10.70 -1.96 -12.57
N PHE A 119 -10.02 -3.11 -12.52
CA PHE A 119 -10.67 -4.42 -12.68
C PHE A 119 -11.42 -4.92 -11.44
N ARG A 120 -10.99 -4.51 -10.23
CA ARG A 120 -11.53 -5.01 -8.96
C ARG A 120 -12.60 -4.13 -8.34
N LEU A 121 -12.51 -2.81 -8.51
CA LEU A 121 -13.35 -1.85 -7.80
C LEU A 121 -14.57 -1.43 -8.61
N ARG A 122 -15.64 -1.06 -7.91
CA ARG A 122 -16.77 -0.35 -8.54
C ARG A 122 -16.34 1.04 -8.98
N ILE A 123 -17.00 1.60 -10.01
CA ILE A 123 -16.68 2.93 -10.55
C ILE A 123 -16.57 4.02 -9.47
N ARG A 124 -17.45 4.01 -8.46
CA ARG A 124 -17.42 4.97 -7.34
C ARG A 124 -16.18 4.81 -6.45
N GLN A 125 -15.78 3.57 -6.20
CA GLN A 125 -14.61 3.25 -5.38
C GLN A 125 -13.32 3.56 -6.14
N PHE A 126 -13.30 3.30 -7.44
CA PHE A 126 -12.21 3.68 -8.33
C PHE A 126 -12.05 5.20 -8.40
N LEU A 127 -13.14 5.94 -8.64
CA LEU A 127 -13.12 7.41 -8.63
C LEU A 127 -12.63 7.98 -7.29
N PHE A 128 -13.05 7.39 -6.17
CA PHE A 128 -12.54 7.78 -4.86
C PHE A 128 -11.03 7.54 -4.74
N LEU A 129 -10.54 6.36 -5.16
CA LEU A 129 -9.12 6.04 -5.12
C LEU A 129 -8.31 6.98 -6.02
N SER A 130 -8.79 7.27 -7.24
CA SER A 130 -8.16 8.21 -8.16
C SER A 130 -8.14 9.63 -7.61
N ALA A 131 -9.24 10.10 -7.02
CA ALA A 131 -9.29 11.41 -6.38
C ALA A 131 -8.34 11.48 -5.18
N PHE A 132 -8.29 10.43 -4.35
CA PHE A 132 -7.35 10.34 -3.24
C PHE A 132 -5.89 10.39 -3.71
N ALA A 133 -5.56 9.65 -4.77
CA ALA A 133 -4.25 9.66 -5.38
C ALA A 133 -3.87 11.02 -5.95
N PHE A 134 -4.82 11.66 -6.65
CA PHE A 134 -4.64 13.00 -7.21
C PHE A 134 -4.35 14.01 -6.10
N VAL A 135 -5.16 14.04 -5.04
CA VAL A 135 -4.95 14.96 -3.90
C VAL A 135 -3.61 14.71 -3.22
N ASN A 136 -3.22 13.46 -2.99
CA ASN A 136 -1.92 13.13 -2.39
C ASN A 136 -0.77 13.59 -3.28
N TYR A 137 -0.85 13.32 -4.59
CA TYR A 137 0.20 13.70 -5.53
C TYR A 137 0.30 15.22 -5.71
N SER A 138 -0.84 15.92 -5.77
CA SER A 138 -0.87 17.39 -5.76
C SER A 138 -0.29 17.95 -4.47
N ALA A 139 -0.60 17.36 -3.32
CA ALA A 139 -0.01 17.76 -2.03
C ALA A 139 1.52 17.57 -2.03
N ILE A 140 2.02 16.46 -2.59
CA ILE A 140 3.45 16.21 -2.77
C ILE A 140 4.10 17.28 -3.64
N ILE A 141 3.49 17.65 -4.78
CA ILE A 141 4.02 18.69 -5.66
C ILE A 141 4.06 20.05 -4.94
N LEU A 142 2.98 20.41 -4.22
CA LEU A 142 2.93 21.66 -3.46
C LEU A 142 3.95 21.69 -2.33
N LEU A 143 4.17 20.56 -1.67
CA LEU A 143 5.13 20.44 -0.57
C LEU A 143 6.56 20.52 -1.11
N LEU A 144 6.83 19.85 -2.24
CA LEU A 144 8.10 19.94 -2.95
C LEU A 144 8.39 21.38 -3.41
N TYR A 145 7.39 22.06 -3.99
CA TYR A 145 7.52 23.47 -4.38
C TYR A 145 7.86 24.40 -3.21
N LYS A 146 7.38 24.07 -1.99
CA LYS A 146 7.72 24.83 -0.78
C LYS A 146 9.08 24.48 -0.18
N THR A 147 9.51 23.23 -0.24
CA THR A 147 10.77 22.79 0.39
C THR A 147 11.98 22.93 -0.51
N HIS A 148 11.82 22.88 -1.84
CA HIS A 148 12.90 22.99 -2.83
C HIS A 148 12.40 23.82 -4.03
N PRO A 149 12.48 25.17 -3.98
CA PRO A 149 12.19 26.02 -5.13
C PRO A 149 13.40 25.98 -6.07
N GLU A 150 13.48 24.93 -6.89
CA GLU A 150 14.45 24.81 -7.98
C GLU A 150 13.70 24.88 -9.32
#